data_AF-A0A1G1VKZ7-F1
#
_entry.id   AF-A0A1G1VKZ7-F1
#
_cell.length_a   1.000
_cell.length_b   1.000
_cell.length_c   1.000
_cell.angle_alpha   90.00
_cell.angle_beta   90.00
_cell.angle_gamma   90.00
#
_symmetry.space_group_name_H-M   'P 1'
#
loop_
_entity.id
_entity.type
_entity.pdbx_description
1 polymer ?
#
loop_
_entity_poly.entity_id
_entity_poly.type
_entity_poly.pdbx_seq_one_letter_code
_entity_poly.pdbx_strand_id
1 'polypeptide(L)'
;MKGSVADVRLELLTLCDFALTSKEGKLSIIGMFDRIFAQKIPTTYARFFVVAVLTGQSESEHKVSLSIKDPQGNEVLSQAKEIRIKLGSQGRSNIITDITNLPLKVTGEYNVALAIAGKELGNTHLSVLNVSLKSTSKANLPN
;
A
#
# COMPACT_ATOMS: atom_id res chain seq x y z
N MET A 1 -17.05 -21.02 -16.00
CA MET A 1 -15.88 -21.59 -15.30
C MET A 1 -15.56 -20.73 -14.10
N LYS A 2 -15.64 -21.26 -12.88
CA LYS A 2 -15.17 -20.56 -11.68
C LYS A 2 -13.64 -20.59 -11.73
N GLY A 3 -13.01 -19.44 -11.95
CA GLY A 3 -11.55 -19.32 -11.87
C GLY A 3 -11.09 -19.79 -10.50
N SER A 4 -10.25 -20.82 -10.48
CA SER A 4 -9.59 -21.27 -9.27
C SER A 4 -8.71 -20.14 -8.75
N VAL A 5 -8.75 -19.88 -7.44
CA VAL A 5 -7.83 -18.95 -6.75
C VAL A 5 -6.36 -19.36 -6.92
N ALA A 6 -6.10 -20.60 -7.39
CA ALA A 6 -4.77 -21.16 -7.57
C ALA A 6 -3.91 -20.48 -8.65
N ASP A 7 -4.48 -19.66 -9.55
CA ASP A 7 -3.75 -19.18 -10.72
C ASP A 7 -3.33 -17.70 -10.67
N VAL A 8 -3.63 -16.96 -9.60
CA VAL A 8 -3.19 -15.55 -9.49
C VAL A 8 -1.93 -15.43 -8.64
N ARG A 9 -0.88 -14.84 -9.20
CA ARG A 9 0.40 -14.56 -8.54
C ARG A 9 0.62 -13.06 -8.40
N LEU A 10 1.15 -12.66 -7.25
CA LEU A 10 1.64 -11.30 -7.01
C LEU A 10 3.10 -11.18 -7.47
N GLU A 11 3.35 -10.29 -8.43
CA GLU A 11 4.69 -9.99 -8.96
C GLU A 11 5.36 -8.82 -8.25
N LEU A 12 4.55 -7.85 -7.84
CA LEU A 12 4.98 -6.61 -7.21
C LEU A 12 3.87 -6.14 -6.26
N LEU A 13 4.26 -5.68 -5.08
CA LEU A 13 3.43 -4.90 -4.18
C LEU A 13 4.29 -3.83 -3.52
N THR A 14 3.96 -2.56 -3.76
CA THR A 14 4.74 -1.43 -3.25
C THR A 14 3.83 -0.27 -2.87
N LEU A 15 4.37 0.60 -2.02
CA LEU A 15 3.78 1.89 -1.70
C LEU A 15 4.53 2.99 -2.47
N CYS A 16 3.83 4.04 -2.87
CA CYS A 16 4.46 5.18 -3.52
C CYS A 16 3.66 6.48 -3.38
N ASP A 17 4.30 7.62 -3.65
CA ASP A 17 3.64 8.93 -3.63
C ASP A 17 2.65 9.10 -4.79
N PHE A 18 2.97 8.56 -5.97
CA PHE A 18 2.13 8.66 -7.15
C PHE A 18 2.32 7.49 -8.11
N ALA A 19 1.24 7.06 -8.76
CA ALA A 19 1.30 6.04 -9.81
C ALA A 19 0.26 6.28 -10.90
N LEU A 20 0.59 5.88 -12.12
CA LEU A 20 -0.29 5.94 -13.27
C LEU A 20 0.01 4.81 -14.26
N THR A 21 -0.97 4.45 -15.09
CA THR A 21 -0.77 3.60 -16.26
C THR A 21 -0.99 4.44 -17.51
N SER A 22 -0.01 4.43 -18.42
CA SER A 22 -0.11 5.14 -19.69
C SER A 22 -1.16 4.50 -20.61
N LYS A 23 -1.54 5.17 -21.70
CA LYS A 23 -2.48 4.61 -22.70
C LYS A 23 -1.94 3.34 -23.35
N GLU A 24 -0.61 3.21 -23.42
CA GLU A 24 0.11 2.05 -23.94
C GLU A 24 0.27 0.93 -22.90
N GLY A 25 -0.33 1.08 -21.71
CA GLY A 25 -0.29 0.06 -20.65
C GLY A 25 1.00 0.06 -19.81
N LYS A 26 1.85 1.08 -19.93
CA LYS A 26 3.09 1.17 -19.13
C LYS A 26 2.78 1.70 -17.73
N LEU A 27 3.16 0.93 -16.72
CA LEU A 27 3.02 1.31 -15.31
C LEU A 27 4.19 2.22 -14.90
N SER A 28 3.87 3.41 -14.39
CA SER A 28 4.83 4.32 -13.76
C SER A 28 4.55 4.38 -12.25
N ILE A 29 5.61 4.21 -11.45
CA ILE A 29 5.58 4.26 -9.98
C ILE A 29 6.60 5.33 -9.55
N ILE A 30 6.16 6.36 -8.85
CA ILE A 30 6.96 7.54 -8.52
C ILE A 30 6.99 7.72 -7.01
N GLY A 31 8.21 7.83 -6.46
CA GLY A 31 8.43 7.99 -5.02
C GLY A 31 8.08 6.73 -4.23
N MET A 32 8.70 5.59 -4.56
CA MET A 32 8.52 4.36 -3.79
C MET A 32 9.08 4.54 -2.38
N PHE A 33 8.32 4.09 -1.38
CA PHE A 33 8.74 4.18 0.01
C PHE A 33 8.24 2.99 0.83
N ASP A 34 8.88 2.78 1.97
CA ASP A 34 8.53 1.80 3.00
C ASP A 34 8.39 2.45 4.39
N ARG A 35 8.59 3.78 4.50
CA ARG A 35 8.50 4.51 5.79
C ARG A 35 7.70 5.79 5.71
N ILE A 36 7.00 6.11 6.80
CA ILE A 36 6.38 7.40 7.10
C ILE A 36 7.02 7.98 8.35
N PHE A 37 7.39 9.26 8.28
CA PHE A 37 7.94 10.03 9.39
C PHE A 37 6.85 10.95 9.95
N ALA A 38 6.30 10.58 11.11
CA ALA A 38 5.29 11.35 11.81
C ALA A 38 5.95 12.28 12.86
N GLN A 39 5.55 13.55 12.91
CA GLN A 39 6.03 14.49 13.94
C GLN A 39 5.35 14.26 15.30
N LYS A 40 4.14 13.70 15.28
CA LYS A 40 3.35 13.35 16.46
C LYS A 40 2.47 12.16 16.14
N ILE A 41 2.12 11.41 17.18
CA ILE A 41 1.19 10.29 17.14
C ILE A 41 0.21 10.48 18.32
N PRO A 42 -1.11 10.36 18.13
CA PRO A 42 -1.80 10.00 16.89
C PRO A 42 -1.79 11.11 15.83
N THR A 43 -1.82 10.72 14.56
CA THR A 43 -1.97 11.63 13.42
C THR A 43 -2.70 10.95 12.25
N THR A 44 -2.95 11.70 11.18
CA THR A 44 -3.54 11.19 9.94
C THR A 44 -2.56 11.41 8.80
N TYR A 45 -2.25 10.36 8.02
CA TYR A 45 -1.43 10.49 6.83
C TYR A 45 -2.29 10.77 5.60
N ALA A 46 -1.97 11.85 4.89
CA ALA A 46 -2.89 12.45 3.93
C ALA A 46 -3.21 11.53 2.75
N ARG A 47 -2.19 11.06 2.04
CA ARG A 47 -2.35 10.19 0.86
C ARG A 47 -1.08 9.43 0.51
N PHE A 48 -1.24 8.21 0.01
CA PHE A 48 -0.25 7.46 -0.79
C PHE A 48 -0.96 6.48 -1.71
N PHE A 49 -0.22 5.79 -2.58
CA PHE A 49 -0.75 4.75 -3.44
C PHE A 49 -0.22 3.38 -3.03
N VAL A 50 -1.10 2.38 -3.10
CA VAL A 50 -0.74 0.96 -3.13
C VAL A 50 -0.77 0.53 -4.58
N VAL A 51 0.37 0.04 -5.06
CA VAL A 51 0.53 -0.47 -6.42
C VAL A 51 0.84 -1.95 -6.36
N ALA A 52 0.11 -2.74 -7.15
CA ALA A 52 0.41 -4.14 -7.31
C ALA A 52 0.39 -4.57 -8.76
N VAL A 53 1.17 -5.60 -9.08
CA VAL A 53 1.13 -6.25 -10.39
C VAL A 53 0.84 -7.72 -10.19
N LEU A 54 -0.18 -8.19 -10.90
CA LEU A 54 -0.71 -9.53 -10.78
C LEU A 54 -0.56 -10.25 -12.12
N THR A 55 -0.23 -11.53 -12.06
CA THR A 55 -0.23 -12.45 -13.20
C THR A 55 -1.14 -13.63 -12.95
N GLY A 56 -1.60 -14.30 -14.00
CA GLY A 56 -2.45 -15.48 -13.90
C GLY A 56 -3.15 -15.84 -15.20
N GLN A 57 -4.29 -16.54 -15.11
CA GLN A 57 -5.06 -16.94 -16.28
C GLN A 57 -5.55 -15.71 -17.09
N SER A 58 -5.27 -15.69 -18.39
CA SER A 58 -5.74 -14.64 -19.30
C SER A 58 -7.25 -14.46 -19.27
N GLU A 59 -7.70 -13.21 -19.36
CA GLU A 59 -9.12 -12.82 -19.38
C GLU A 59 -9.92 -13.22 -18.12
N SER A 60 -9.27 -13.68 -17.05
CA SER A 60 -9.92 -13.99 -15.78
C SER A 60 -10.23 -12.74 -14.96
N GLU A 61 -11.32 -12.78 -14.21
CA GLU A 61 -11.77 -11.69 -13.33
C GLU A 61 -11.65 -12.09 -11.86
N HIS A 62 -11.18 -11.16 -11.02
CA HIS A 62 -10.97 -11.40 -9.59
C HIS A 62 -11.40 -10.20 -8.76
N LYS A 63 -11.73 -10.50 -7.51
CA LYS A 63 -12.01 -9.49 -6.47
C LYS A 63 -10.86 -9.54 -5.46
N VAL A 64 -10.02 -8.51 -5.48
CA VAL A 64 -8.88 -8.37 -4.58
C VAL A 64 -9.28 -7.50 -3.40
N SER A 65 -9.10 -8.00 -2.18
CA SER A 65 -9.26 -7.22 -0.96
C SER A 65 -7.91 -6.66 -0.52
N LEU A 66 -7.89 -5.38 -0.16
CA LEU A 66 -6.76 -4.71 0.48
C LEU A 66 -7.07 -4.48 1.96
N SER A 67 -6.11 -4.83 2.82
CA SER A 67 -6.15 -4.59 4.26
C SER A 67 -4.87 -3.88 4.71
N ILE A 68 -4.99 -3.10 5.79
CA ILE A 68 -3.84 -2.49 6.46
C ILE A 68 -4.00 -2.75 7.94
N LYS A 69 -3.07 -3.49 8.54
CA LYS A 69 -3.06 -3.79 9.97
C LYS A 69 -1.96 -3.02 10.68
N ASP A 70 -2.27 -2.51 11.86
CA ASP A 70 -1.31 -1.86 12.74
C ASP A 70 -0.35 -2.90 13.37
N PRO A 71 0.70 -2.46 14.10
CA PRO A 71 1.64 -3.37 14.75
C PRO A 71 1.02 -4.26 15.84
N GLN A 72 -0.22 -3.98 16.27
CA GLN A 72 -0.99 -4.83 17.20
C GLN A 72 -1.94 -5.78 16.46
N GLY A 73 -1.99 -5.73 15.12
CA GLY A 73 -2.84 -6.57 14.28
C GLY A 73 -4.25 -6.03 14.07
N ASN A 74 -4.56 -4.81 14.53
CA ASN A 74 -5.88 -4.21 14.33
C ASN A 74 -6.00 -3.65 12.92
N GLU A 75 -7.18 -3.80 12.30
CA GLU A 75 -7.48 -3.15 11.02
C GLU A 75 -7.49 -1.62 11.17
N VAL A 76 -6.78 -0.96 10.25
CA VAL A 76 -6.61 0.50 10.23
C VAL A 76 -7.62 1.15 9.29
N LEU A 77 -7.98 0.45 8.21
CA LEU A 77 -9.01 0.91 7.28
C LEU A 77 -10.39 0.69 7.90
N SER A 78 -11.22 1.73 7.91
CA SER A 78 -12.58 1.67 8.45
C SER A 78 -13.53 0.80 7.63
N GLN A 79 -13.22 0.61 6.34
CA GLN A 79 -13.96 -0.24 5.43
C GLN A 79 -12.98 -1.08 4.60
N ALA A 80 -13.33 -2.35 4.38
CA ALA A 80 -12.58 -3.22 3.49
C ALA A 80 -12.54 -2.61 2.09
N LYS A 81 -11.34 -2.44 1.52
CA LYS A 81 -11.19 -1.90 0.18
C LYS A 81 -11.14 -3.05 -0.82
N GLU A 82 -12.16 -3.16 -1.65
CA GLU A 82 -12.28 -4.22 -2.66
C GLU A 82 -12.05 -3.66 -4.06
N ILE A 83 -11.20 -4.34 -4.83
CA ILE A 83 -10.75 -3.93 -6.14
C ILE A 83 -11.11 -5.04 -7.11
N ARG A 84 -11.99 -4.74 -8.08
CA ARG A 84 -12.28 -5.65 -9.18
C ARG A 84 -11.20 -5.49 -10.24
N ILE A 85 -10.58 -6.60 -10.63
CA ILE A 85 -9.59 -6.64 -11.69
C ILE A 85 -10.01 -7.62 -12.77
N LYS A 86 -9.57 -7.33 -14.00
CA LYS A 86 -9.55 -8.28 -15.09
C LYS A 86 -8.11 -8.42 -15.57
N LEU A 87 -7.62 -9.66 -15.68
CA LEU A 87 -6.33 -9.94 -16.29
C LEU A 87 -6.48 -9.80 -17.80
N GLY A 88 -5.55 -9.10 -18.44
CA GLY A 88 -5.56 -8.94 -19.89
C GLY A 88 -5.24 -10.24 -20.64
N SER A 89 -5.11 -10.13 -21.96
CA SER A 89 -4.84 -11.27 -22.86
C SER A 89 -3.55 -12.03 -22.55
N GLN A 90 -2.57 -11.35 -21.95
CA GLN A 90 -1.30 -11.94 -21.49
C GLN A 90 -1.34 -12.38 -20.02
N GLY A 91 -2.53 -12.44 -19.41
CA GLY A 91 -2.67 -12.87 -18.03
C GLY A 91 -2.05 -11.90 -17.03
N ARG A 92 -2.06 -10.58 -17.30
CA ARG A 92 -1.46 -9.56 -16.42
C ARG A 92 -2.44 -8.44 -16.13
N SER A 93 -2.39 -7.89 -14.91
CA SER A 93 -3.15 -6.71 -14.51
C SER A 93 -2.37 -5.87 -13.51
N ASN A 94 -2.57 -4.54 -13.54
CA ASN A 94 -2.01 -3.61 -12.58
C ASN A 94 -3.13 -3.13 -11.65
N ILE A 95 -2.85 -3.05 -10.36
CA ILE A 95 -3.68 -2.36 -9.37
C ILE A 95 -2.98 -1.05 -9.03
N ILE A 96 -3.71 0.06 -9.13
CA ILE A 96 -3.32 1.35 -8.58
C ILE A 96 -4.49 1.84 -7.75
N THR A 97 -4.30 1.95 -6.44
CA THR A 97 -5.34 2.45 -5.55
C THR A 97 -4.72 3.38 -4.51
N ASP A 98 -5.36 4.50 -4.23
CA ASP A 98 -4.87 5.44 -3.23
C ASP A 98 -5.46 5.16 -1.85
N ILE A 99 -4.66 5.37 -0.82
CA ILE A 99 -5.08 5.36 0.57
C ILE A 99 -5.04 6.79 1.02
N THR A 100 -6.18 7.30 1.46
CA THR A 100 -6.34 8.67 1.95
C THR A 100 -6.72 8.67 3.42
N ASN A 101 -6.26 9.68 4.13
CA ASN A 101 -6.57 9.90 5.53
C ASN A 101 -6.32 8.66 6.43
N LEU A 102 -5.20 7.96 6.22
CA LEU A 102 -4.87 6.77 7.01
C LEU A 102 -4.62 7.18 8.47
N PRO A 103 -5.40 6.69 9.45
CA PRO A 103 -5.17 7.00 10.86
C PRO A 103 -3.93 6.25 11.36
N LEU A 104 -2.94 7.00 11.82
CA LEU A 104 -1.72 6.47 12.43
C LEU A 104 -1.79 6.69 13.94
N LYS A 105 -2.25 5.65 14.66
CA LYS A 105 -2.46 5.70 16.12
C LYS A 105 -1.21 5.33 16.91
N VAL A 106 -0.31 4.56 16.31
CA VAL A 106 0.93 4.07 16.93
C VAL A 106 2.08 4.10 15.93
N THR A 107 3.32 4.18 16.43
CA THR A 107 4.52 3.89 15.63
C THR A 107 4.72 2.38 15.50
N GLY A 108 5.48 1.96 14.49
CA GLY A 108 5.85 0.57 14.27
C GLY A 108 5.57 0.13 12.84
N GLU A 109 5.62 -1.17 12.62
CA GLU A 109 5.44 -1.77 11.30
C GLU A 109 3.96 -2.09 11.04
N TYR A 110 3.41 -1.49 10.01
CA TYR A 110 2.06 -1.75 9.52
C TYR A 110 2.15 -2.76 8.36
N ASN A 111 1.24 -3.73 8.34
CA ASN A 111 1.18 -4.73 7.29
C ASN A 111 0.14 -4.32 6.24
N VAL A 112 0.56 -4.19 4.98
CA VAL A 112 -0.31 -3.88 3.85
C VAL A 112 -0.43 -5.14 3.00
N ALA A 113 -1.60 -5.78 3.01
CA ALA A 113 -1.81 -7.09 2.40
C ALA A 113 -2.91 -7.10 1.35
N LEU A 114 -2.69 -7.90 0.30
CA LEU A 114 -3.68 -8.22 -0.72
C LEU A 114 -4.13 -9.67 -0.58
N ALA A 115 -5.43 -9.91 -0.73
CA ALA A 115 -6.02 -11.25 -0.70
C ALA A 115 -7.09 -11.43 -1.79
N ILE A 116 -7.28 -12.67 -2.24
CA ILE A 116 -8.40 -13.08 -3.10
C ILE A 116 -9.16 -14.19 -2.37
N ALA A 117 -10.48 -14.03 -2.25
CA ALA A 117 -11.36 -14.99 -1.56
C ALA A 117 -10.86 -15.39 -0.16
N GLY A 118 -10.30 -14.43 0.58
CA GLY A 118 -9.76 -14.63 1.93
C GLY A 118 -8.37 -15.27 2.00
N LYS A 119 -7.79 -15.70 0.88
CA LYS A 119 -6.41 -16.20 0.82
C LYS A 119 -5.46 -15.04 0.47
N GLU A 120 -4.47 -14.82 1.32
CA GLU A 120 -3.43 -13.83 1.07
C GLU A 120 -2.63 -14.15 -0.21
N LEU A 121 -2.49 -13.16 -1.08
CA LEU A 121 -1.61 -13.20 -2.26
C LEU A 121 -0.18 -12.77 -1.90
N GLY A 122 -0.07 -11.83 -0.96
CA GLY A 122 1.17 -11.34 -0.39
C GLY A 122 0.97 -9.99 0.29
N ASN A 123 2.04 -9.51 0.91
CA ASN A 123 2.02 -8.29 1.70
C ASN A 123 3.32 -7.49 1.53
N THR A 124 3.28 -6.23 1.95
CA THR A 124 4.43 -5.34 2.11
C THR A 124 4.32 -4.59 3.43
N HIS A 125 5.39 -3.94 3.85
CA HIS A 125 5.48 -3.28 5.15
C HIS A 125 5.53 -1.76 5.02
N LEU A 126 4.92 -1.09 5.98
CA LEU A 126 4.95 0.36 6.14
C LEU A 126 5.44 0.69 7.56
N SER A 127 6.67 1.18 7.67
CA SER A 127 7.26 1.60 8.95
C SER A 127 6.84 3.01 9.30
N VAL A 128 6.11 3.18 10.40
CA VAL A 128 5.75 4.49 10.94
C VAL A 128 6.69 4.85 12.07
N LEU A 129 7.50 5.89 11.85
CA LEU A 129 8.51 6.37 12.78
C LEU A 129 8.13 7.74 13.34
N ASN A 130 8.42 7.98 14.62
CA ASN A 130 8.28 9.30 15.21
C ASN A 130 9.61 10.07 15.06
N VAL A 131 9.56 11.26 14.46
CA VAL A 131 10.74 12.14 14.36
C VAL A 131 10.76 13.09 15.55
N SER A 132 11.58 12.76 16.55
CA SER A 132 12.00 13.71 17.57
C SER A 132 12.96 14.73 16.94
N LEU A 133 12.48 15.93 16.63
CA LEU A 133 13.37 17.06 16.38
C LEU A 133 14.01 17.46 17.71
N LYS A 134 15.23 17.00 17.98
CA LYS A 134 16.05 17.62 19.03
C LYS A 134 16.40 19.03 18.55
N SER A 135 15.79 20.05 19.16
CA SER A 135 16.22 21.44 19.04
C SER A 135 17.66 21.53 19.55
N THR A 136 18.61 21.76 18.64
CA THR A 136 19.97 22.17 19.03
C THR A 136 19.85 23.57 19.63
N SER A 137 20.01 23.67 20.95
CA SER A 137 19.90 24.92 21.68
C SER A 137 20.94 25.95 21.21
N LYS A 138 20.46 27.16 20.91
CA LYS A 138 21.15 28.47 20.90
C LYS A 138 22.68 28.45 21.02
N ALA A 139 23.36 28.80 19.92
CA ALA A 139 24.67 29.42 20.02
C ALA A 139 24.49 30.82 20.64
N ASN A 140 24.87 30.97 21.91
CA ASN A 140 25.06 32.28 22.54
C ASN A 140 26.23 32.98 21.81
N LEU A 141 25.93 34.03 21.04
CA LEU A 141 26.95 35.00 20.65
C LEU A 141 27.08 36.02 21.81
N PRO A 142 28.27 36.16 22.41
CA PRO A 142 28.51 37.26 23.35
C PRO A 142 28.49 38.61 22.61
N ASN A 143 27.99 39.62 23.33
CA ASN A 143 27.88 41.03 22.91
C ASN A 143 29.21 41.63 22.46
#